data_AF-A0A076NNX4-F1
#
_entry.id   AF-A0A076NNX4-F1
#
_cell.length_a   1.000
_cell.length_b   1.000
_cell.length_c   1.000
_cell.angle_alpha   90.00
_cell.angle_beta   90.00
_cell.angle_gamma   90.00
#
_symmetry.space_group_name_H-M   'P 1'
#
loop_
_entity.id
_entity.type
_entity.pdbx_description
1 polymer ?
#
loop_
_entity_poly.entity_id
_entity_poly.type
_entity_poly.pdbx_seq_one_letter_code
_entity_poly.pdbx_strand_id
1 'polypeptide(L)'
;MRGRTVPSKRKLSATLQRWMPRLLALYWAKFSIHTTYAYISLVPPQLAQVDGVTPIPLWLVWSAPAVILVLGVFIPPCASTRAQNVARWLRIGGCFLLTVGMIIWSSAFYLDPPRGWVSGKNYEALAVMLAFTTWFIARDETGRKRVMRE
;
A
#
# COMPACT_ATOMS: atom_id res chain seq x y z
N MET A 1 24.35 37.36 -12.86
CA MET A 1 23.91 36.09 -12.21
C MET A 1 23.36 35.15 -13.28
N ARG A 2 24.14 34.15 -13.74
CA ARG A 2 23.68 33.19 -14.77
C ARG A 2 22.75 32.16 -14.11
N GLY A 3 21.46 32.23 -14.41
CA GLY A 3 20.48 31.21 -14.05
C GLY A 3 20.85 29.88 -14.69
N ARG A 4 21.45 28.97 -13.91
CA ARG A 4 21.65 27.57 -14.33
C ARG A 4 20.27 26.95 -14.54
N THR A 5 19.87 26.79 -15.80
CA THR A 5 18.71 26.00 -16.19
C THR A 5 18.94 24.56 -15.75
N VAL A 6 18.19 24.11 -14.75
CA VAL A 6 18.23 22.71 -14.30
C VAL A 6 17.78 21.83 -15.47
N PRO A 7 18.55 20.81 -15.90
CA PRO A 7 18.19 19.93 -17.00
C PRO A 7 16.81 19.32 -16.80
N SER A 8 15.95 19.28 -17.82
CA SER A 8 14.56 18.82 -17.69
C SER A 8 14.43 17.41 -17.08
N LYS A 9 15.38 16.51 -17.38
CA LYS A 9 15.48 15.15 -16.82
C LYS A 9 15.61 15.15 -15.29
N ARG A 10 16.33 16.12 -14.70
CA ARG A 10 16.47 16.27 -13.24
C ARG A 10 15.18 16.74 -12.59
N LYS A 11 14.42 17.64 -13.26
CA LYS A 11 13.11 18.09 -12.77
C LYS A 11 12.09 16.95 -12.77
N LEU A 12 12.05 16.15 -13.84
CA LEU A 12 11.16 14.98 -13.94
C LEU A 12 11.45 13.95 -12.84
N SER A 13 12.73 13.61 -12.63
CA SER A 13 13.15 12.67 -11.59
C SER A 13 12.76 13.14 -10.18
N ALA A 14 12.96 14.43 -9.87
CA ALA A 14 12.57 15.01 -8.59
C ALA A 14 11.04 15.00 -8.37
N THR A 15 10.27 15.31 -9.41
CA THR A 15 8.80 15.25 -9.35
C THR A 15 8.33 13.81 -9.14
N LEU A 16 8.88 12.85 -9.89
CA LEU A 16 8.56 11.43 -9.75
C LEU A 16 8.86 10.94 -8.33
N GLN A 17 10.04 11.22 -7.79
CA GLN A 17 10.39 10.83 -6.41
C GLN A 17 9.41 11.40 -5.38
N ARG A 18 8.97 12.65 -5.55
CA ARG A 18 8.04 13.32 -4.63
C ARG A 18 6.61 12.73 -4.67
N TRP A 19 6.17 12.24 -5.82
CA TRP A 19 4.82 11.70 -6.01
C TRP A 19 4.77 10.17 -5.91
N MET A 20 5.90 9.47 -6.10
CA MET A 20 5.98 8.00 -6.12
C MET A 20 5.26 7.34 -4.93
N PRO A 21 5.47 7.78 -3.67
CA PRO A 21 4.83 7.13 -2.53
C PRO A 21 3.30 7.23 -2.55
N ARG A 22 2.75 8.29 -3.17
CA ARG A 22 1.30 8.47 -3.33
C ARG A 22 0.77 7.61 -4.45
N LEU A 23 1.49 7.52 -5.57
CA LEU A 23 1.10 6.67 -6.70
C LEU A 23 1.07 5.19 -6.30
N LEU A 24 2.07 4.74 -5.54
CA LEU A 24 2.12 3.39 -5.00
C LEU A 24 0.97 3.14 -4.02
N ALA A 25 0.73 4.05 -3.07
CA ALA A 25 -0.39 3.92 -2.14
C ALA A 25 -1.75 3.95 -2.86
N LEU A 26 -1.90 4.76 -3.90
CA LEU A 26 -3.12 4.85 -4.70
C LEU A 26 -3.38 3.56 -5.49
N TYR A 27 -2.33 2.94 -6.02
CA TYR A 27 -2.44 1.63 -6.67
C TYR A 27 -2.97 0.57 -5.70
N TRP A 28 -2.38 0.50 -4.51
CA TRP A 28 -2.81 -0.46 -3.47
C TRP A 28 -4.20 -0.13 -2.91
N ALA A 29 -4.56 1.15 -2.79
CA ALA A 29 -5.91 1.57 -2.44
C ALA A 29 -6.92 1.09 -3.48
N LYS A 30 -6.65 1.29 -4.76
CA LYS A 30 -7.50 0.81 -5.87
C LYS A 30 -7.67 -0.70 -5.79
N PHE A 31 -6.56 -1.43 -5.64
CA PHE A 31 -6.59 -2.90 -5.47
C PHE A 31 -7.51 -3.29 -4.30
N SER A 32 -7.35 -2.64 -3.15
CA SER A 32 -8.13 -2.92 -1.94
C SER A 32 -9.62 -2.65 -2.14
N ILE A 33 -9.98 -1.53 -2.80
CA ILE A 33 -11.37 -1.17 -3.11
C ILE A 33 -12.02 -2.22 -4.02
N HIS A 34 -11.31 -2.64 -5.08
CA HIS A 34 -11.82 -3.69 -5.98
C HIS A 34 -12.06 -5.00 -5.23
N THR A 35 -11.16 -5.34 -4.31
CA THR A 35 -11.24 -6.55 -3.51
C THR A 35 -12.38 -6.48 -2.49
N THR A 36 -12.58 -5.32 -1.85
CA THR A 36 -13.78 -5.06 -1.03
C THR A 36 -15.04 -5.31 -1.82
N TYR A 37 -15.17 -4.72 -3.01
CA TYR A 37 -16.36 -4.85 -3.85
C TYR A 37 -16.64 -6.32 -4.23
N ALA A 38 -15.60 -7.07 -4.56
CA ALA A 38 -15.72 -8.49 -4.88
C ALA A 38 -16.27 -9.34 -3.73
N TYR A 39 -16.06 -8.93 -2.48
CA TYR A 39 -16.46 -9.66 -1.27
C TYR A 39 -17.70 -9.08 -0.56
N ILE A 40 -18.38 -8.07 -1.11
CA ILE A 40 -19.61 -7.52 -0.50
C ILE A 40 -20.71 -8.57 -0.39
N SER A 41 -20.86 -9.41 -1.42
CA SER A 41 -21.97 -10.36 -1.51
C SER A 41 -21.52 -11.80 -1.74
N LEU A 42 -20.22 -12.06 -1.86
CA LEU A 42 -19.66 -13.35 -2.23
C LEU A 42 -18.50 -13.69 -1.31
N VAL A 43 -18.48 -14.92 -0.80
CA VAL A 43 -17.35 -15.48 -0.08
C VAL A 43 -16.90 -16.72 -0.83
N PRO A 44 -15.65 -16.77 -1.35
CA PRO A 44 -15.11 -17.97 -1.97
C PRO A 44 -15.11 -19.12 -0.96
N PRO A 45 -15.44 -20.36 -1.38
CA PRO A 45 -15.42 -21.52 -0.49
C PRO A 45 -14.11 -21.69 0.28
N GLN A 46 -12.98 -21.31 -0.34
CA GLN A 46 -11.64 -21.34 0.25
C GLN A 46 -11.49 -20.45 1.49
N LEU A 47 -12.28 -19.39 1.57
CA LEU A 47 -12.27 -18.42 2.66
C LEU A 47 -13.43 -18.65 3.63
N ALA A 48 -14.27 -19.67 3.42
CA ALA A 48 -15.42 -19.94 4.29
C ALA A 48 -14.98 -20.23 5.74
N GLN A 49 -13.85 -20.90 5.93
CA GLN A 49 -13.29 -21.10 7.27
C GLN A 49 -12.82 -19.79 7.90
N VAL A 50 -12.18 -18.92 7.10
CA VAL A 50 -11.72 -17.59 7.56
C VAL A 50 -12.92 -16.74 7.97
N ASP A 51 -13.95 -16.67 7.11
CA ASP A 51 -15.20 -15.95 7.36
C ASP A 51 -15.93 -16.48 8.61
N GLY A 52 -15.97 -17.80 8.79
CA GLY A 52 -16.63 -18.44 9.93
C GLY A 52 -15.95 -18.22 11.29
N VAL A 53 -14.65 -17.92 11.33
CA VAL A 53 -13.92 -17.65 12.59
C VAL A 53 -13.72 -16.17 12.86
N THR A 54 -13.81 -15.31 11.83
CA THR A 54 -13.70 -13.87 12.02
C THR A 54 -15.06 -13.27 12.38
N PRO A 55 -15.19 -12.51 13.48
CA PRO A 55 -16.44 -11.84 13.84
C PRO A 55 -16.78 -10.64 12.93
N ILE A 56 -15.98 -10.42 11.88
CA ILE A 56 -16.10 -9.30 10.95
C ILE A 56 -16.24 -9.83 9.53
N PRO A 57 -17.16 -9.28 8.72
CA PRO A 57 -17.26 -9.61 7.30
C PRO A 57 -15.94 -9.44 6.53
N LEU A 58 -15.63 -10.37 5.62
CA LEU A 58 -14.38 -10.31 4.82
C LEU A 58 -14.20 -9.01 4.03
N TRP A 59 -15.28 -8.37 3.58
CA TRP A 59 -15.18 -7.09 2.87
C TRP A 59 -14.61 -5.97 3.75
N LEU A 60 -14.82 -6.03 5.08
CA LEU A 60 -14.25 -5.07 6.04
C LEU A 60 -12.73 -5.19 6.16
N VAL A 61 -12.21 -6.41 6.01
CA VAL A 61 -10.76 -6.68 6.03
C VAL A 61 -10.04 -5.89 4.93
N TRP A 62 -10.70 -5.70 3.79
CA TRP A 62 -10.18 -4.94 2.65
C TRP A 62 -10.58 -3.45 2.66
N SER A 63 -11.71 -3.09 3.29
CA SER A 63 -12.14 -1.69 3.30
C SER A 63 -11.29 -0.83 4.25
N ALA A 64 -10.86 -1.40 5.39
CA ALA A 64 -9.99 -0.72 6.34
C ALA A 64 -8.66 -0.23 5.72
N PRO A 65 -7.84 -1.09 5.08
CA PRO A 65 -6.64 -0.63 4.40
C PRO A 65 -6.95 0.34 3.25
N ALA A 66 -8.05 0.15 2.51
CA ALA A 66 -8.44 1.07 1.45
C ALA A 66 -8.63 2.51 1.98
N VAL A 67 -9.41 2.68 3.05
CA VAL A 67 -9.66 3.98 3.67
C VAL A 67 -8.35 4.60 4.17
N ILE A 68 -7.53 3.83 4.87
CA ILE A 68 -6.26 4.30 5.42
C ILE A 68 -5.31 4.78 4.30
N LEU A 69 -5.19 4.01 3.22
CA LEU A 69 -4.34 4.37 2.07
C LEU A 69 -4.87 5.62 1.36
N VAL A 70 -6.19 5.71 1.14
CA VAL A 70 -6.83 6.87 0.53
C VAL A 70 -6.58 8.15 1.35
N LEU A 71 -6.76 8.09 2.67
CA LEU A 71 -6.43 9.20 3.57
C LEU A 71 -4.94 9.59 3.48
N GLY A 72 -4.06 8.59 3.39
CA GLY A 72 -2.62 8.81 3.22
C GLY A 72 -2.22 9.43 1.87
N VAL A 73 -3.05 9.29 0.84
CA VAL A 73 -2.87 9.88 -0.50
C VAL A 73 -3.38 11.31 -0.55
N PHE A 74 -4.50 11.62 0.10
CA PHE A 74 -5.14 12.93 0.05
C PHE A 74 -4.29 14.08 0.61
N ILE A 75 -3.28 13.79 1.44
CA ILE A 75 -2.36 14.81 1.95
C ILE A 75 -1.38 15.23 0.84
N PRO A 76 -1.46 16.48 0.34
CA PRO A 76 -0.70 16.91 -0.82
C PRO A 76 0.78 17.03 -0.50
N PRO A 77 1.71 16.88 -1.47
CA PRO A 77 3.16 16.91 -1.24
C PRO A 77 3.73 18.24 -0.75
N CYS A 78 2.94 19.31 -0.78
CA CYS A 78 3.28 20.63 -0.28
C CYS A 78 2.81 20.89 1.16
N ALA A 79 2.07 19.95 1.77
CA ALA A 79 1.61 20.10 3.15
C ALA A 79 2.79 20.12 4.14
N SER A 80 2.53 20.61 5.36
CA SER A 80 3.50 20.73 6.45
C SER A 80 4.18 19.38 6.78
N THR A 81 5.39 19.42 7.34
CA THR A 81 6.16 18.21 7.71
C THR A 81 5.38 17.27 8.61
N ARG A 82 4.60 17.81 9.56
CA ARG A 82 3.74 17.00 10.44
C ARG A 82 2.67 16.25 9.65
N ALA A 83 2.00 16.94 8.72
CA ALA A 83 1.00 16.30 7.85
C ALA A 83 1.64 15.25 6.94
N GLN A 84 2.84 15.49 6.40
CA GLN A 84 3.56 14.50 5.60
C GLN A 84 3.93 13.25 6.41
N ASN A 85 4.37 13.42 7.66
CA ASN A 85 4.68 12.29 8.54
C ASN A 85 3.42 11.45 8.81
N VAL A 86 2.28 12.08 9.08
CA VAL A 86 0.99 11.39 9.23
C VAL A 86 0.64 10.65 7.94
N ALA A 87 0.73 11.32 6.78
CA ALA A 87 0.47 10.72 5.47
C ALA A 87 1.35 9.48 5.21
N ARG A 88 2.63 9.54 5.59
CA ARG A 88 3.57 8.43 5.46
C ARG A 88 3.16 7.26 6.35
N TRP A 89 2.82 7.51 7.61
CA TRP A 89 2.38 6.45 8.53
C TRP A 89 1.05 5.84 8.12
N LEU A 90 0.11 6.62 7.59
CA LEU A 90 -1.11 6.09 6.99
C LEU A 90 -0.78 5.15 5.82
N ARG A 91 0.10 5.59 4.90
CA ARG A 91 0.52 4.75 3.77
C ARG A 91 1.21 3.45 4.21
N ILE A 92 2.10 3.53 5.20
CA ILE A 92 2.78 2.35 5.78
C ILE A 92 1.77 1.42 6.45
N GLY A 93 0.91 1.96 7.31
CA GLY A 93 -0.10 1.18 8.05
C GLY A 93 -1.08 0.48 7.11
N GLY A 94 -1.55 1.18 6.07
CA GLY A 94 -2.41 0.59 5.04
C GLY A 94 -1.73 -0.54 4.27
N CYS A 95 -0.47 -0.38 3.89
CA CYS A 95 0.29 -1.45 3.22
C CYS A 95 0.57 -2.63 4.15
N PHE A 96 0.81 -2.38 5.45
CA PHE A 96 0.99 -3.42 6.45
C PHE A 96 -0.27 -4.28 6.59
N LEU A 97 -1.44 -3.65 6.75
CA LEU A 97 -2.72 -4.37 6.83
C LEU A 97 -2.98 -5.20 5.56
N LEU A 98 -2.70 -4.65 4.37
CA LEU A 98 -2.80 -5.43 3.14
C LEU A 98 -1.83 -6.61 3.12
N THR A 99 -0.60 -6.44 3.60
CA THR A 99 0.38 -7.54 3.66
C THR A 99 -0.13 -8.69 4.51
N VAL A 100 -0.67 -8.39 5.70
CA VAL A 100 -1.29 -9.39 6.58
C VAL A 100 -2.45 -10.08 5.86
N GLY A 101 -3.32 -9.31 5.20
CA GLY A 101 -4.41 -9.86 4.37
C GLY A 101 -3.89 -10.80 3.29
N MET A 102 -2.86 -10.42 2.54
CA MET A 102 -2.26 -11.28 1.50
C MET A 102 -1.72 -12.60 2.07
N ILE A 103 -1.10 -12.58 3.25
CA ILE A 103 -0.57 -13.78 3.90
C ILE A 103 -1.71 -14.73 4.31
N ILE A 104 -2.80 -14.19 4.87
CA ILE A 104 -3.99 -14.97 5.24
C ILE A 104 -4.61 -15.60 4.00
N TRP A 105 -4.81 -14.82 2.93
CA TRP A 105 -5.38 -15.32 1.67
C TRP A 105 -4.47 -16.36 1.03
N SER A 106 -3.16 -16.10 0.98
CA SER A 106 -2.18 -17.05 0.44
C SER A 106 -2.28 -18.40 1.16
N SER A 107 -2.29 -18.37 2.50
CA SER A 107 -2.45 -19.58 3.33
C SER A 107 -3.76 -20.30 3.04
N ALA A 108 -4.89 -19.57 3.01
CA ALA A 108 -6.20 -20.17 2.75
C ALA A 108 -6.27 -20.85 1.38
N PHE A 109 -5.70 -20.24 0.35
CA PHE A 109 -5.64 -20.85 -0.98
C PHE A 109 -4.64 -22.01 -1.06
N TYR A 110 -3.52 -22.00 -0.35
CA TYR A 110 -2.62 -23.16 -0.30
C TYR A 110 -3.27 -24.39 0.34
N LEU A 111 -4.23 -24.19 1.25
CA LEU A 111 -4.99 -25.25 1.90
C LEU A 111 -6.16 -25.78 1.04
N ASP A 112 -6.40 -25.24 -0.17
CA ASP A 112 -7.47 -25.68 -1.08
C ASP A 112 -6.94 -26.60 -2.21
N PRO A 113 -6.98 -27.94 -2.05
CA PRO A 113 -6.56 -28.87 -3.10
C PRO A 113 -7.59 -28.94 -4.25
N PRO A 114 -7.19 -29.36 -5.47
CA PRO A 114 -5.83 -29.75 -5.86
C PRO A 114 -4.99 -28.59 -6.45
N ARG A 115 -5.60 -27.44 -6.74
CA ARG A 115 -4.98 -26.35 -7.51
C ARG A 115 -4.92 -25.01 -6.79
N GLY A 116 -5.24 -24.94 -5.50
CA GLY A 116 -5.21 -23.69 -4.74
C GLY A 116 -3.83 -23.00 -4.70
N TRP A 117 -2.74 -23.76 -4.88
CA TRP A 117 -1.38 -23.21 -5.06
C TRP A 117 -1.25 -22.18 -6.20
N VAL A 118 -2.09 -22.27 -7.25
CA VAL A 118 -2.09 -21.32 -8.38
C VAL A 118 -2.46 -19.91 -7.92
N SER A 119 -3.42 -19.80 -7.01
CA SER A 119 -3.84 -18.53 -6.41
C SER A 119 -2.95 -18.18 -5.22
N GLY A 120 -2.58 -19.17 -4.39
CA GLY A 120 -1.76 -18.97 -3.18
C GLY A 120 -0.44 -18.24 -3.47
N LYS A 121 0.28 -18.66 -4.50
CA LYS A 121 1.54 -18.02 -4.93
C LYS A 121 1.35 -16.57 -5.44
N ASN A 122 0.19 -16.25 -6.02
CA ASN A 122 -0.09 -14.90 -6.51
C ASN A 122 -0.28 -13.95 -5.31
N TYR A 123 -1.03 -14.38 -4.30
CA TYR A 123 -1.17 -13.62 -3.05
C TYR A 123 0.17 -13.49 -2.30
N GLU A 124 1.00 -14.53 -2.30
CA GLU A 124 2.35 -14.49 -1.75
C GLU A 124 3.22 -13.45 -2.46
N ALA A 125 3.24 -13.45 -3.80
CA ALA A 125 3.97 -12.46 -4.58
C ALA A 125 3.47 -11.02 -4.31
N LEU A 126 2.15 -10.83 -4.17
CA LEU A 126 1.57 -9.53 -3.79
C LEU A 126 2.00 -9.10 -2.39
N ALA A 127 2.09 -10.02 -1.42
CA ALA A 127 2.61 -9.73 -0.08
C ALA A 127 4.06 -9.21 -0.13
N VAL A 128 4.92 -9.87 -0.92
CA VAL A 128 6.31 -9.44 -1.11
C VAL A 128 6.38 -8.05 -1.77
N MET A 129 5.56 -7.80 -2.79
CA MET A 129 5.50 -6.49 -3.46
C MET A 129 4.98 -5.38 -2.53
N LEU A 130 4.03 -5.68 -1.65
CA LEU A 130 3.56 -4.76 -0.61
C LEU A 130 4.64 -4.48 0.44
N ALA A 131 5.37 -5.49 0.88
CA ALA A 131 6.50 -5.32 1.80
C ALA A 131 7.57 -4.41 1.17
N PHE A 132 7.91 -4.64 -0.10
CA PHE A 132 8.83 -3.78 -0.84
C PHE A 132 8.31 -2.35 -1.00
N THR A 133 7.02 -2.19 -1.32
CA THR A 133 6.36 -0.88 -1.41
C THR A 133 6.43 -0.15 -0.07
N THR A 134 6.15 -0.85 1.02
CA THR A 134 6.18 -0.31 2.39
C THR A 134 7.57 0.17 2.75
N TRP A 135 8.58 -0.65 2.48
CA TRP A 135 9.98 -0.29 2.68
C TRP A 135 10.36 0.95 1.86
N PHE A 136 9.94 1.03 0.59
CA PHE A 136 10.22 2.18 -0.26
C PHE A 136 9.57 3.47 0.29
N ILE A 137 8.29 3.41 0.69
CA ILE A 137 7.58 4.54 1.32
C ILE A 137 8.22 4.92 2.66
N ALA A 138 8.69 3.93 3.43
CA ALA A 138 9.37 4.14 4.69
C ALA A 138 10.74 4.80 4.51
N ARG A 139 11.41 4.70 3.36
CA ARG A 139 12.67 5.43 3.13
C ARG A 139 12.49 6.88 2.70
N ASP A 140 11.28 7.28 2.30
CA ASP A 140 10.96 8.66 1.97
C ASP A 140 10.79 9.50 3.26
N GLU A 141 11.91 9.86 3.89
CA GLU A 141 11.91 10.74 5.03
C GLU A 141 11.73 12.20 4.60
N THR A 142 10.63 12.80 5.04
CA THR A 142 10.44 14.25 5.00
C THR A 142 11.39 14.94 5.95
N GLY A 143 12.58 15.26 5.43
CA GLY A 143 13.60 16.00 6.15
C GLY A 143 14.95 15.32 6.09
N ARG A 144 15.62 15.38 4.93
CA ARG A 144 17.08 15.50 4.99
C ARG A 144 17.37 16.74 5.84
N LYS A 145 17.73 16.56 7.11
CA LYS A 145 18.40 17.61 7.87
C LYS A 145 19.54 18.09 6.97
N ARG A 146 19.49 19.34 6.51
CA ARG A 146 20.68 19.95 5.91
C ARG A 146 21.71 19.97 7.02
N VAL A 147 22.70 19.10 6.93
CA VAL A 147 23.92 19.27 7.72
C VAL A 147 24.51 20.60 7.26
N MET A 148 24.39 21.64 8.07
CA MET A 148 25.17 22.85 7.88
C MET A 148 26.62 22.42 8.08
N ARG A 149 27.43 22.49 7.02
CA ARG A 149 28.87 22.50 7.19
C ARG A 149 29.24 23.94 7.53
N GLU A 150 29.77 24.11 8.73
CA GLU A 150 30.52 25.31 9.11
C GLU A 150 31.75 25.50 8.20
#